data_AF-A0A7W0DU26-F1
#
_entry.id   AF-A0A7W0DU26-F1
#
_cell.length_a   1.000
_cell.length_b   1.000
_cell.length_c   1.000
_cell.angle_alpha   90.00
_cell.angle_beta   90.00
_cell.angle_gamma   90.00
#
_symmetry.space_group_name_H-M   'P 1'
#
loop_
_entity.id
_entity.type
_entity.pdbx_description
1 polymer ?
#
loop_
_entity_poly.entity_id
_entity_poly.type
_entity_poly.pdbx_seq_one_letter_code
_entity_poly.pdbx_strand_id
1 'polypeptide(L)' 'MSEHVHVRLSQGMGVSEDGLLVEHSRCRCGATWTKVYEVEDGEPE' A
#
# COMPACT_ATOMS: atom_id res chain seq x y z
N MET A 1 -10.02 0.47 -21.52
CA MET A 1 -11.11 0.86 -20.61
C MET A 1 -10.56 0.68 -19.22
N SER A 2 -10.28 1.78 -18.50
CA SER A 2 -9.71 1.70 -17.15
C SER A 2 -10.79 2.15 -16.18
N GLU A 3 -11.32 1.21 -15.41
CA GLU A 3 -12.25 1.52 -14.33
C GLU A 3 -11.45 2.11 -13.17
N HIS A 4 -11.79 3.35 -12.78
CA HIS A 4 -11.20 3.98 -11.61
C HIS A 4 -12.00 3.54 -10.39
N VAL A 5 -11.35 2.81 -9.48
CA VAL A 5 -11.96 2.33 -8.24
C VAL A 5 -11.37 3.07 -7.05
N HIS A 6 -12.25 3.52 -6.14
CA HIS A 6 -11.83 4.07 -4.86
C HIS A 6 -11.82 2.96 -3.81
N VAL A 7 -10.67 2.71 -3.21
CA VAL A 7 -10.52 1.78 -2.09
C VAL A 7 -10.25 2.55 -0.80
N ARG A 8 -10.84 2.09 0.31
CA ARG A 8 -10.59 2.65 1.62
C ARG A 8 -9.39 1.95 2.24
N LEU A 9 -8.36 2.71 2.59
CA LEU A 9 -7.18 2.21 3.27
C LEU A 9 -7.24 2.47 4.78
N SER A 10 -6.60 1.59 5.55
CA SER A 10 -6.41 1.77 6.99
C SER A 10 -5.38 2.87 7.27
N GLN A 11 -5.39 3.41 8.49
CA GLN A 11 -4.41 4.41 8.90
C GLN A 11 -2.98 3.84 8.78
N GLY A 12 -2.09 4.59 8.14
CA GLY A 12 -0.72 4.16 7.86
C GLY A 12 -0.55 3.42 6.54
N MET A 13 -1.63 3.10 5.82
CA MET A 13 -1.58 2.47 4.50
C MET A 13 -1.71 3.51 3.37
N GLY A 14 -1.05 3.26 2.24
CA GLY A 14 -1.08 4.09 1.03
C GLY A 14 -0.82 3.26 -0.23
N VAL A 15 -0.97 3.88 -1.41
CA VAL A 15 -0.61 3.27 -2.71
C VAL A 15 0.53 4.08 -3.33
N SER A 16 1.55 3.41 -3.87
CA SER A 16 2.64 4.06 -4.62
C SER A 16 2.20 4.51 -6.01
N GLU A 17 3.04 5.28 -6.70
CA GLU A 17 2.80 5.67 -8.10
C GLU A 17 2.75 4.44 -9.03
N ASP A 18 3.50 3.39 -8.69
CA ASP A 18 3.49 2.09 -9.40
C ASP A 18 2.30 1.20 -9.04
N GLY A 19 1.37 1.66 -8.18
CA GLY A 19 0.20 0.89 -7.78
C GLY A 19 0.45 -0.11 -6.65
N LEU A 20 1.61 -0.09 -6.02
CA LEU A 20 1.95 -1.01 -4.92
C LEU A 20 1.32 -0.56 -3.61
N LEU A 21 0.90 -1.51 -2.78
CA LEU A 21 0.39 -1.22 -1.44
C LEU A 21 1.55 -0.99 -0.48
N VAL A 22 1.53 0.14 0.23
CA VAL A 22 2.61 0.58 1.12
C VAL A 22 2.08 0.79 2.53
N GLU A 23 2.76 0.24 3.52
CA GLU A 23 2.49 0.45 4.95
C GLU A 23 3.61 1.28 5.59
N HIS A 24 3.21 2.37 6.26
CA HIS A 24 4.08 3.25 7.01
C HIS A 24 3.89 3.03 8.52
N SER A 25 4.97 2.60 9.17
CA SER A 25 5.05 2.42 10.61
C SER A 25 5.95 3.48 11.24
N ARG A 26 5.56 4.02 12.40
CA ARG A 26 6.36 4.99 13.16
C ARG A 26 6.37 4.64 14.65
N CYS A 27 7.55 4.61 15.24
CA CYS A 27 7.72 4.50 16.68
C CYS A 27 7.81 5.88 17.33
N ARG A 28 7.39 5.96 18.59
CA ARG A 28 7.51 7.18 19.41
C ARG A 28 8.95 7.63 19.61
N CYS A 29 9.94 6.75 19.43
CA CYS A 29 11.37 7.11 19.46
C CYS A 29 11.84 7.88 18.21
N GLY A 30 10.99 8.03 17.19
CA GLY A 30 11.31 8.71 15.93
C GLY A 30 11.68 7.78 14.78
N ALA A 31 11.89 6.48 15.04
CA ALA A 31 12.12 5.51 13.98
C ALA A 31 10.89 5.34 13.09
N THR A 32 11.12 5.22 11.78
CA THR A 32 10.10 5.00 10.76
C THR A 32 10.48 3.80 9.91
N TRP A 33 9.49 3.00 9.54
CA TRP A 33 9.65 1.85 8.67
C TRP A 33 8.60 1.88 7.58
N THR A 34 8.98 1.44 6.40
CA THR A 34 8.09 1.28 5.26
C THR A 34 8.13 -0.16 4.81
N LYS A 35 6.96 -0.78 4.65
CA LYS A 35 6.81 -2.11 4.09
C LYS A 35 6.04 -2.00 2.78
N VAL A 36 6.57 -2.60 1.73
CA VAL A 36 5.95 -2.63 0.40
C VAL A 36 5.40 -4.03 0.17
N TYR A 37 4.16 -4.10 -0.28
CA TYR A 37 3.48 -5.33 -0.65
C TYR A 37 3.39 -5.36 -2.17
N GLU A 38 4.16 -6.25 -2.79
CA GLU A 38 4.06 -6.56 -4.20
C GLU A 38 2.97 -7.60 -4.41
N VAL A 39 2.05 -7.32 -5.34
CA VAL A 39 1.04 -8.28 -5.77
C VAL A 39 1.68 -9.10 -6.87
N GLU A 40 1.70 -10.43 -6.71
CA GLU A 40 2.14 -11.31 -7.79
C GLU A 40 1.22 -11.13 -8.99
N ASP A 41 1.79 -11.10 -10.20
CA ASP A 41 1.07 -10.96 -11.47
C ASP A 41 0.29 -12.26 -11.75
N GLY A 42 -0.80 -12.46 -11.01
CA GLY A 42 -1.64 -13.64 -11.04
C GLY A 42 -3.11 -13.26 -10.95
N GLU A 43 -3.96 -14.06 -11.58
CA GLU A 43 -5.40 -13.86 -11.54
C GLU A 43 -5.90 -14.05 -10.09
N PRO A 44 -6.70 -13.12 -9.54
CA PRO A 44 -7.30 -13.30 -8.22
C PRO A 44 -8.27 -14.49 -8.26
N GLU A 45 -8.15 -15.39 -7.29
CA GLU A 45 -8.99 -16.60 -7.13
C GLU A 45 -10.45 -16.26 -6.72
#